data_AF-A0A962Q2J9-F1
#
_entry.id   AF-A0A962Q2J9-F1
#
_cell.length_a   1.000
_cell.length_b   1.000
_cell.length_c   1.000
_cell.angle_alpha   90.00
_cell.angle_beta   90.00
_cell.angle_gamma   90.00
#
_symmetry.space_group_name_H-M   'P 1'
#
loop_
_entity.id
_entity.type
_entity.pdbx_description
1 polymer ?
#
loop_
_entity_poly.entity_id
_entity_poly.type
_entity_poly.pdbx_seq_one_letter_code
_entity_poly.pdbx_strand_id
1 'polypeptide(L)'
;MLSSDTDDLEDPYNTLGQLQDAETGFDQHDLPELGQTWAGTYLSVIFYRPDWEPDRETFNTDYHPVARQQSDEWLFEVRSDDPYRDLSLTWVGQRTKMKRMVLVDLQEDVVFPAVINGEPQVYQFRMNGTVREFAWRVLTKKEYKQLVGAGREKGKVKRKKARKSNWLPKGWGQGEGRGHRRDRLSEGLPADPFGD
;
A
#
# COMPACT_ATOMS: atom_id res chain seq x y z
N MET A 1 10.54 0.70 5.85
CA MET A 1 10.12 -0.40 6.74
C MET A 1 8.61 -0.39 6.76
N LEU A 2 8.04 -1.55 6.49
CA LEU A 2 6.61 -1.84 6.48
C LEU A 2 6.38 -2.91 7.55
N SER A 3 5.28 -2.79 8.29
CA SER A 3 4.96 -3.71 9.38
C SER A 3 3.46 -3.93 9.44
N SER A 4 3.05 -5.18 9.65
CA SER A 4 1.65 -5.52 9.91
C SER A 4 1.48 -6.06 11.33
N ASP A 5 0.46 -5.58 12.04
CA ASP A 5 0.21 -5.96 13.42
C ASP A 5 -1.28 -6.18 13.74
N THR A 6 -1.51 -7.02 14.74
CA THR A 6 -2.76 -7.21 15.49
C THR A 6 -2.40 -7.55 16.94
N ASP A 7 -3.37 -7.56 17.86
CA ASP A 7 -3.15 -7.61 19.31
C ASP A 7 -2.12 -8.67 19.79
N ASP A 8 -2.01 -9.81 19.09
CA ASP A 8 -1.11 -10.92 19.44
C ASP A 8 -0.07 -11.31 18.36
N LEU A 9 -0.06 -10.67 17.18
CA LEU A 9 0.84 -11.03 16.06
C LEU A 9 1.41 -9.80 15.38
N GLU A 10 2.70 -9.84 15.06
CA GLU A 10 3.42 -8.77 14.36
C GLU A 10 4.38 -9.37 13.34
N ASP A 11 4.44 -8.77 12.16
CA ASP A 11 5.50 -9.01 11.18
C ASP A 11 6.25 -7.69 10.88
N PRO A 12 7.32 -7.39 11.64
CA PRO A 12 7.95 -6.08 11.59
C PRO A 12 9.10 -6.00 10.58
N TYR A 13 9.61 -7.11 10.05
CA TYR A 13 10.91 -7.13 9.36
C TYR A 13 10.82 -6.95 7.84
N ASN A 14 9.81 -6.23 7.37
CA ASN A 14 9.60 -6.02 5.93
C ASN A 14 10.19 -4.70 5.45
N THR A 15 11.05 -4.74 4.45
CA THR A 15 11.71 -3.53 3.94
C THR A 15 11.66 -3.43 2.43
N LEU A 16 11.00 -2.37 1.96
CA LEU A 16 11.05 -1.94 0.57
C LEU A 16 11.77 -0.60 0.43
N GLY A 17 12.26 -0.31 -0.77
CA GLY A 17 12.71 1.03 -1.13
C GLY A 17 13.64 1.07 -2.33
N GLN A 18 14.43 2.14 -2.40
CA GLN A 18 15.40 2.31 -3.48
C GLN A 18 16.82 2.32 -2.93
N LEU A 19 17.72 1.55 -3.56
CA LEU A 19 19.15 1.52 -3.28
C LEU A 19 19.95 1.85 -4.54
N GLN A 20 21.16 2.39 -4.36
CA GLN A 20 21.99 2.84 -5.49
C GLN A 20 22.61 1.66 -6.25
N ASP A 21 22.84 0.57 -5.54
CA ASP A 21 23.45 -0.68 -5.96
C ASP A 21 22.45 -1.83 -6.09
N ALA A 22 21.14 -1.55 -5.96
CA ALA A 22 20.10 -2.51 -6.32
C ALA A 22 20.02 -2.65 -7.84
N GLU A 23 19.72 -3.86 -8.29
CA GLU A 23 19.51 -4.20 -9.70
C GLU A 23 18.02 -4.26 -10.03
N THR A 24 17.71 -4.41 -11.32
CA THR A 24 16.32 -4.68 -11.73
C THR A 24 16.12 -6.18 -11.76
N GLY A 25 15.22 -6.69 -10.91
CA GLY A 25 15.04 -8.13 -10.71
C GLY A 25 15.75 -8.61 -9.44
N PHE A 26 15.83 -9.93 -9.26
CA PHE A 26 16.43 -10.53 -8.07
C PHE A 26 17.90 -10.15 -7.88
N ASP A 27 18.23 -9.59 -6.71
CA ASP A 27 19.58 -9.23 -6.32
C ASP A 27 19.94 -9.63 -4.87
N GLN A 28 21.12 -9.23 -4.39
CA GLN A 28 21.60 -9.60 -3.04
C GLN A 28 20.87 -8.91 -1.89
N HIS A 29 20.09 -7.88 -2.18
CA HIS A 29 19.27 -7.13 -1.23
C HIS A 29 17.86 -7.71 -1.09
N ASP A 30 17.47 -8.63 -1.96
CA ASP A 30 16.18 -9.35 -1.92
C ASP A 30 16.30 -10.60 -1.05
N LEU A 31 15.93 -10.45 0.21
CA LEU A 31 16.02 -11.49 1.20
C LEU A 31 14.76 -12.37 1.10
N PRO A 32 14.94 -13.71 1.04
CA PRO A 32 13.81 -14.61 1.05
C PRO A 32 13.09 -14.52 2.40
N GLU A 33 11.77 -14.69 2.38
CA GLU A 33 11.01 -14.90 3.60
C GLU A 33 11.59 -16.10 4.36
N LEU A 34 11.80 -15.96 5.68
CA LEU A 34 12.40 -17.03 6.47
C LEU A 34 11.41 -18.19 6.57
N GLY A 35 11.58 -19.18 5.68
CA GLY A 35 10.96 -20.51 5.69
C GLY A 35 9.70 -20.63 6.55
N GLN A 36 8.63 -19.93 6.17
CA GLN A 36 7.36 -20.05 6.87
C GLN A 36 6.75 -21.41 6.56
N THR A 37 6.75 -22.31 7.55
CA THR A 37 5.76 -23.38 7.54
C THR A 37 4.42 -22.72 7.85
N TRP A 38 3.54 -22.53 6.86
CA TRP A 38 2.19 -21.93 7.01
C TRP A 38 1.22 -22.79 7.86
N ALA A 39 1.74 -23.55 8.82
CA ALA A 39 1.00 -24.36 9.76
C ALA A 39 0.79 -23.55 11.06
N GLY A 40 -0.47 -23.40 11.47
CA GLY A 40 -0.85 -22.69 12.68
C GLY A 40 -1.26 -21.24 12.42
N THR A 41 -1.19 -20.42 13.46
CA THR A 41 -1.57 -19.01 13.42
C THR A 41 -0.42 -18.15 12.89
N TYR A 42 -0.65 -17.35 11.86
CA TYR A 42 0.37 -16.54 11.21
C TYR A 42 -0.16 -15.22 10.64
N LEU A 43 0.73 -14.25 10.53
CA LEU A 43 0.55 -12.99 9.83
C LEU A 43 1.88 -12.70 9.12
N SER A 44 1.83 -12.34 7.84
CA SER A 44 3.04 -12.02 7.08
C SER A 44 2.79 -10.98 5.99
N VAL A 45 3.75 -10.09 5.80
CA VAL A 45 3.85 -9.24 4.61
C VAL A 45 4.89 -9.87 3.69
N ILE A 46 4.56 -10.04 2.41
CA ILE A 46 5.48 -10.63 1.44
C ILE A 46 5.52 -9.83 0.15
N PHE A 47 6.69 -9.75 -0.48
CA PHE A 47 6.85 -9.28 -1.85
C PHE A 47 6.78 -10.48 -2.77
N TYR A 48 5.63 -10.67 -3.43
CA TYR A 48 5.42 -11.78 -4.35
C TYR A 48 6.05 -11.47 -5.71
N ARG A 49 6.99 -12.32 -6.15
CA ARG A 49 7.77 -12.16 -7.39
C ARG A 49 7.91 -13.49 -8.13
N PRO A 50 6.85 -13.95 -8.81
CA PRO A 50 6.84 -15.26 -9.47
C PRO A 50 7.79 -15.33 -10.68
N ASP A 51 8.28 -14.19 -11.14
CA ASP A 51 9.22 -14.04 -12.25
C ASP A 51 10.70 -14.13 -11.85
N TRP A 52 11.03 -14.10 -10.55
CA TRP A 52 12.41 -13.98 -10.06
C TRP A 52 13.11 -15.32 -9.86
N GLU A 53 12.45 -16.30 -9.21
CA GLU A 53 12.93 -17.68 -9.14
C GLU A 53 11.74 -18.67 -9.04
N PRO A 54 11.73 -19.80 -9.76
CA PRO A 54 10.66 -20.80 -9.68
C PRO A 54 10.56 -21.50 -8.31
N ASP A 55 11.68 -21.54 -7.58
CA ASP A 55 11.78 -22.26 -6.31
C ASP A 55 11.53 -21.37 -5.08
N ARG A 56 11.37 -20.05 -5.28
CA ARG A 56 11.20 -19.06 -4.21
C ARG A 56 10.23 -17.98 -4.63
N GLU A 57 9.01 -18.07 -4.10
CA GLU A 57 7.93 -17.16 -4.47
C GLU A 57 7.77 -15.97 -3.52
N THR A 58 8.46 -15.97 -2.37
CA THR A 58 8.19 -15.03 -1.26
C THR A 58 9.46 -14.39 -0.70
N PHE A 59 9.48 -13.06 -0.70
CA PHE A 59 10.58 -12.23 -0.18
C PHE A 59 10.06 -11.30 0.93
N ASN A 60 10.89 -10.95 1.91
CA ASN A 60 10.57 -9.94 2.94
C ASN A 60 11.24 -8.58 2.66
N THR A 61 12.10 -8.53 1.66
CA THR A 61 12.68 -7.27 1.17
C THR A 61 12.62 -7.19 -0.35
N ASP A 62 12.51 -5.96 -0.83
CA ASP A 62 12.38 -5.67 -2.27
C ASP A 62 12.92 -4.26 -2.55
N TYR A 63 14.10 -4.20 -3.18
CA TYR A 63 14.78 -2.94 -3.47
C TYR A 63 14.90 -2.69 -4.96
N HIS A 64 14.50 -1.49 -5.40
CA HIS A 64 14.66 -1.08 -6.78
C HIS A 64 15.84 -0.10 -6.94
N PRO A 65 16.41 0.03 -8.16
CA PRO A 65 17.41 1.05 -8.43
C PRO A 65 16.83 2.46 -8.24
N VAL A 66 17.65 3.42 -7.81
CA VAL A 66 17.21 4.82 -7.65
C VAL A 66 16.83 5.45 -9.00
N ALA A 67 15.54 5.53 -9.30
CA ALA A 67 15.01 6.20 -10.48
C ALA A 67 14.55 7.64 -10.15
N ARG A 68 15.42 8.62 -10.42
CA ARG A 68 15.10 10.04 -10.14
C ARG A 68 13.96 10.54 -11.01
N GLN A 69 12.97 11.15 -10.36
CA GLN A 69 11.79 11.79 -11.00
C GLN A 69 10.84 10.83 -11.74
N GLN A 70 11.07 9.53 -11.63
CA GLN A 70 10.15 8.52 -12.15
C GLN A 70 9.19 8.08 -11.04
N SER A 71 8.06 7.52 -11.45
CA SER A 71 7.21 6.75 -10.57
C SER A 71 7.85 5.39 -10.32
N ASP A 72 7.52 4.78 -9.19
CA ASP A 72 7.99 3.44 -8.84
C ASP A 72 6.89 2.71 -8.06
N GLU A 73 6.94 1.39 -8.05
CA GLU A 73 5.89 0.54 -7.47
C GLU A 73 6.47 -0.75 -6.89
N TRP A 74 6.03 -1.10 -5.69
CA TRP A 74 6.28 -2.38 -5.05
C TRP A 74 4.94 -3.07 -4.80
N LEU A 75 4.73 -4.21 -5.43
CA LEU A 75 3.59 -5.08 -5.14
C LEU A 75 3.93 -5.98 -3.96
N PHE A 76 2.99 -6.08 -3.02
CA PHE A 76 3.13 -6.95 -1.87
C PHE A 76 1.78 -7.48 -1.42
N GLU A 77 1.81 -8.57 -0.67
CA GLU A 77 0.65 -9.21 -0.10
C GLU A 77 0.74 -9.20 1.42
N VAL A 78 -0.41 -9.06 2.07
CA VAL A 78 -0.57 -9.41 3.48
C VAL A 78 -1.32 -10.74 3.53
N ARG A 79 -0.69 -11.74 4.16
CA ARG A 79 -1.26 -13.08 4.34
C ARG A 79 -1.58 -13.34 5.80
N SER A 80 -2.70 -14.01 6.04
CA SER A 80 -3.21 -14.33 7.39
C SER A 80 -3.90 -15.69 7.38
N ASP A 81 -3.75 -16.46 8.46
CA ASP A 81 -4.52 -17.70 8.67
C ASP A 81 -6.01 -17.44 8.90
N ASP A 82 -6.35 -16.28 9.46
CA ASP A 82 -7.73 -15.85 9.68
C ASP A 82 -8.20 -14.92 8.55
N PRO A 83 -9.21 -15.31 7.76
CA PRO A 83 -9.70 -14.54 6.63
C PRO A 83 -10.54 -13.31 7.03
N TYR A 84 -10.80 -13.10 8.32
CA TYR A 84 -11.62 -12.01 8.83
C TYR A 84 -10.90 -11.15 9.88
N ARG A 85 -9.58 -11.32 10.04
CA ARG A 85 -8.75 -10.60 11.00
C ARG A 85 -8.75 -9.10 10.73
N ASP A 86 -8.86 -8.31 11.79
CA ASP A 86 -8.63 -6.87 11.76
C ASP A 86 -7.12 -6.60 11.93
N LEU A 87 -6.54 -5.83 11.01
CA LEU A 87 -5.11 -5.58 10.90
C LEU A 87 -4.81 -4.09 10.80
N SER A 88 -3.64 -3.71 11.32
CA SER A 88 -3.02 -2.42 11.06
C SER A 88 -1.79 -2.62 10.19
N LEU A 89 -1.64 -1.80 9.17
CA LEU A 89 -0.42 -1.67 8.39
C LEU A 89 0.24 -0.33 8.72
N THR A 90 1.49 -0.40 9.14
CA THR A 90 2.29 0.74 9.58
C THR A 90 3.59 0.82 8.79
N TRP A 91 4.15 2.03 8.67
CA TRP A 91 5.39 2.22 7.91
C TRP A 91 6.25 3.35 8.47
N VAL A 92 7.56 3.17 8.33
CA VAL A 92 8.59 4.13 8.74
C VAL A 92 9.61 4.30 7.62
N GLY A 93 9.97 5.55 7.32
CA GLY A 93 10.97 5.91 6.33
C GLY A 93 12.20 6.58 6.96
N GLN A 94 13.40 6.06 6.68
CA GLN A 94 14.68 6.55 7.24
C GLN A 94 14.98 8.03 6.95
N ARG A 95 14.38 8.60 5.89
CA ARG A 95 14.63 9.99 5.44
C ARG A 95 13.36 10.71 5.00
N THR A 96 12.23 10.57 5.70
CA THR A 96 10.96 11.36 5.65
C THR A 96 10.43 11.90 4.29
N LYS A 97 10.95 11.46 3.13
CA LYS A 97 10.56 11.84 1.78
C LYS A 97 9.35 11.03 1.28
N MET A 98 8.52 10.58 2.21
CA MET A 98 7.31 9.80 1.92
C MET A 98 6.13 10.66 1.45
N LYS A 99 6.29 12.00 1.35
CA LYS A 99 5.21 12.91 0.91
C LYS A 99 4.59 12.54 -0.45
N ARG A 100 5.33 11.85 -1.32
CA ARG A 100 4.87 11.39 -2.64
C ARG A 100 4.59 9.89 -2.67
N MET A 101 4.62 9.23 -1.52
CA MET A 101 4.33 7.81 -1.41
C MET A 101 2.87 7.61 -1.03
N VAL A 102 2.28 6.57 -1.60
CA VAL A 102 0.92 6.14 -1.30
C VAL A 102 0.90 4.64 -1.16
N LEU A 103 0.08 4.16 -0.23
CA LEU A 103 -0.38 2.78 -0.20
C LEU A 103 -1.62 2.69 -1.11
N VAL A 104 -1.69 1.66 -1.93
CA VAL A 104 -2.87 1.34 -2.73
C VAL A 104 -3.35 -0.03 -2.30
N ASP A 105 -4.58 -0.11 -1.82
CA ASP A 105 -5.29 -1.37 -1.61
C ASP A 105 -5.92 -1.80 -2.93
N LEU A 106 -5.44 -2.90 -3.51
CA LEU A 106 -5.85 -3.33 -4.84
C LEU A 106 -7.21 -4.02 -4.85
N GLN A 107 -7.68 -4.49 -3.69
CA GLN A 107 -8.96 -5.18 -3.56
C GLN A 107 -10.11 -4.21 -3.34
N GLU A 108 -9.91 -3.21 -2.48
CA GLU A 108 -10.92 -2.18 -2.19
C GLU A 108 -10.80 -0.94 -3.08
N ASP A 109 -9.77 -0.87 -3.94
CA ASP A 109 -9.47 0.26 -4.81
C ASP A 109 -9.30 1.58 -4.03
N VAL A 110 -8.56 1.50 -2.90
CA VAL A 110 -8.33 2.62 -2.00
C VAL A 110 -6.90 3.13 -2.15
N VAL A 111 -6.74 4.43 -2.40
CA VAL A 111 -5.44 5.10 -2.35
C VAL A 111 -5.30 5.85 -1.04
N PHE A 112 -4.28 5.52 -0.26
CA PHE A 112 -4.06 6.02 1.08
C PHE A 112 -2.68 6.72 1.17
N PRO A 113 -2.62 8.03 1.51
CA PRO A 113 -1.35 8.74 1.61
C PRO A 113 -0.44 8.15 2.69
N ALA A 114 0.83 7.96 2.37
CA ALA A 114 1.80 7.47 3.35
C ALA A 114 2.02 8.47 4.51
N VAL A 115 1.95 9.77 4.22
CA VAL A 115 2.19 10.83 5.19
C VAL A 115 1.15 11.94 5.06
N ILE A 116 0.66 12.42 6.21
CA ILE A 116 -0.22 13.58 6.31
C ILE A 116 0.39 14.55 7.33
N ASN A 117 0.48 15.84 6.99
CA ASN A 117 1.12 16.86 7.84
C ASN A 117 2.54 16.53 8.33
N GLY A 118 3.28 15.67 7.61
CA GLY A 118 4.62 15.23 8.01
C GLY A 118 4.63 13.96 8.88
N GLU A 119 3.47 13.51 9.35
CA GLU A 119 3.32 12.31 10.16
C GLU A 119 2.99 11.07 9.32
N PRO A 120 3.70 9.94 9.49
CA PRO A 120 3.30 8.65 8.93
C PRO A 120 1.87 8.29 9.34
N GLN A 121 1.12 7.70 8.43
CA GLN A 121 -0.23 7.25 8.72
C GLN A 121 -0.24 5.75 9.04
N VAL A 122 -1.36 5.30 9.62
CA VAL A 122 -1.66 3.89 9.87
C VAL A 122 -2.87 3.52 9.02
N TYR A 123 -2.78 2.42 8.30
CA TYR A 123 -3.91 1.90 7.52
C TYR A 123 -4.53 0.71 8.23
N GLN A 124 -5.76 0.88 8.71
CA GLN A 124 -6.53 -0.19 9.35
C GLN A 124 -7.48 -0.82 8.34
N PHE A 125 -7.51 -2.14 8.29
CA PHE A 125 -8.40 -2.88 7.41
C PHE A 125 -8.76 -4.24 8.01
N ARG A 126 -9.85 -4.80 7.49
CA ARG A 126 -10.28 -6.16 7.82
C ARG A 126 -10.03 -7.08 6.66
N MET A 127 -9.37 -8.22 6.88
CA MET A 127 -9.21 -9.27 5.88
C MET A 127 -10.56 -9.69 5.28
N ASN A 128 -10.57 -10.02 3.99
CA ASN A 128 -11.71 -10.50 3.20
C ASN A 128 -11.35 -11.80 2.46
N GLY A 129 -10.49 -12.61 3.07
CA GLY A 129 -9.77 -13.74 2.48
C GLY A 129 -8.45 -13.96 3.21
N THR A 130 -7.69 -14.99 2.86
CA THR A 130 -6.38 -15.28 3.48
C THR A 130 -5.24 -14.45 2.89
N VAL A 131 -5.50 -13.71 1.80
CA VAL A 131 -4.52 -12.88 1.08
C VAL A 131 -5.15 -11.53 0.76
N ARG A 132 -4.42 -10.44 1.02
CA ARG A 132 -4.77 -9.08 0.62
C ARG A 132 -3.63 -8.42 -0.15
N GLU A 133 -3.94 -7.93 -1.34
CA GLU A 133 -2.95 -7.38 -2.26
C GLU A 133 -2.86 -5.86 -2.15
N PHE A 134 -1.63 -5.37 -2.11
CA PHE A 134 -1.32 -3.95 -2.00
C PHE A 134 -0.23 -3.55 -2.99
N ALA A 135 -0.22 -2.25 -3.30
CA ALA A 135 0.90 -1.61 -3.96
C ALA A 135 1.41 -0.44 -3.13
N TRP A 136 2.71 -0.41 -2.86
CA TRP A 136 3.38 0.80 -2.41
C TRP A 136 3.87 1.58 -3.63
N ARG A 137 3.40 2.81 -3.82
CA ARG A 137 3.77 3.61 -4.99
C ARG A 137 4.51 4.87 -4.63
N VAL A 138 5.58 5.15 -5.35
CA VAL A 138 6.24 6.46 -5.38
C VAL A 138 5.70 7.24 -6.58
N LEU A 139 5.11 8.40 -6.31
CA LEU A 139 4.54 9.25 -7.34
C LEU A 139 5.56 10.26 -7.89
N THR A 140 5.44 10.55 -9.19
CA THR A 140 6.03 11.75 -9.78
C THR A 140 5.42 13.00 -9.15
N LYS A 141 6.11 14.15 -9.30
CA LYS A 141 5.53 15.44 -8.86
C LYS A 141 4.20 15.76 -9.55
N LYS A 142 4.04 15.33 -10.80
CA LYS A 142 2.84 15.58 -11.59
C LYS A 142 1.66 14.77 -11.05
N GLU A 143 1.85 13.47 -10.86
CA GLU A 143 0.82 12.56 -10.31
C GLU A 143 0.41 12.99 -8.90
N TYR A 144 1.39 13.34 -8.06
CA TYR A 144 1.11 13.85 -6.73
C TYR A 144 0.23 15.11 -6.76
N LYS A 145 0.55 16.08 -7.62
CA LYS A 145 -0.29 17.29 -7.79
C LYS A 145 -1.69 16.96 -8.27
N GLN A 146 -1.84 15.98 -9.18
CA GLN A 146 -3.15 15.53 -9.66
C GLN A 146 -3.96 14.90 -8.53
N LEU A 147 -3.34 14.03 -7.72
CA LEU A 147 -3.97 13.40 -6.56
C LEU A 147 -4.48 14.46 -5.55
N VAL A 148 -3.63 15.43 -5.19
CA VAL A 148 -3.98 16.51 -4.26
C VAL A 148 -5.07 17.41 -4.84
N GLY A 149 -4.94 17.81 -6.11
CA GLY A 149 -5.94 18.63 -6.80
C GLY A 149 -7.31 17.95 -6.83
N ALA A 150 -7.33 16.64 -7.08
CA ALA A 150 -8.54 15.85 -7.07
C ALA A 150 -9.23 15.80 -5.69
N GLY A 151 -8.45 15.66 -4.61
CA GLY A 151 -8.97 15.73 -3.25
C GLY A 151 -9.64 17.09 -2.95
N ARG A 152 -9.04 18.20 -3.40
CA ARG A 152 -9.58 19.55 -3.21
C ARG A 152 -10.90 19.77 -3.95
N GLU A 153 -11.04 19.24 -5.16
CA GLU A 153 -12.31 19.30 -5.91
C GLU A 153 -13.42 18.49 -5.22
N LYS A 154 -13.12 17.31 -4.67
CA LYS A 154 -14.08 16.55 -3.84
C LYS A 154 -14.52 17.31 -2.59
N GLY A 155 -13.64 18.05 -1.93
CA GLY A 155 -14.02 18.91 -0.80
C GLY A 155 -15.02 20.00 -1.18
N LYS A 156 -14.91 20.55 -2.40
CA LYS A 156 -15.86 21.52 -2.95
C LYS A 156 -17.17 20.87 -3.42
N VAL A 157 -17.11 19.66 -3.99
CA VAL A 157 -18.28 18.91 -4.50
C VAL A 157 -19.02 18.15 -3.41
N LYS A 158 -18.40 17.75 -2.29
CA LYS A 158 -19.10 17.17 -1.12
C LYS A 158 -20.10 18.16 -0.49
N ARG A 159 -19.95 19.47 -0.72
CA ARG A 159 -21.00 20.48 -0.44
C ARG A 159 -22.22 20.42 -1.38
N LYS A 160 -22.15 19.67 -2.48
CA LYS A 160 -23.21 19.48 -3.48
C LYS A 160 -23.26 18.01 -3.98
N LYS A 161 -23.93 17.16 -3.20
CA LYS A 161 -24.46 15.82 -3.58
C LYS A 161 -23.45 14.71 -3.85
N ALA A 162 -23.57 13.66 -3.03
CA ALA A 162 -22.97 12.35 -3.20
C ALA A 162 -23.44 11.66 -4.50
N ARG A 163 -22.52 11.47 -5.46
CA ARG A 163 -22.61 10.40 -6.47
C ARG A 163 -21.22 9.78 -6.68
N LYS A 164 -21.23 8.47 -6.93
CA LYS A 164 -20.11 7.52 -7.05
C LYS A 164 -18.89 8.12 -7.77
N SER A 165 -17.73 7.99 -7.14
CA SER A 165 -16.45 8.52 -7.60
C SER A 165 -15.83 7.65 -8.70
N ASN A 166 -15.61 8.23 -9.88
CA ASN A 166 -14.85 7.68 -11.00
C ASN A 166 -13.47 8.40 -11.12
N TRP A 167 -12.59 8.25 -10.13
CA TRP A 167 -11.42 9.15 -9.93
C TRP A 167 -10.05 8.52 -10.20
N LEU A 168 -10.00 7.26 -10.58
CA LEU A 168 -8.78 6.66 -11.09
C LEU A 168 -8.45 7.22 -12.49
N PRO A 169 -7.17 7.46 -12.82
CA PRO A 169 -6.77 7.60 -14.22
C PRO A 169 -7.27 6.39 -15.02
N LYS A 170 -7.73 6.61 -16.26
CA LYS A 170 -8.15 5.50 -17.13
C LYS A 170 -6.99 4.48 -17.25
N GLY A 171 -7.25 3.21 -16.92
CA GLY A 171 -6.25 2.13 -16.89
C GLY A 171 -5.75 1.74 -15.49
N TRP A 172 -6.19 2.42 -14.43
CA TRP A 172 -5.91 2.01 -13.05
C TRP A 172 -7.14 1.21 -12.54
N GLY A 173 -6.94 -0.01 -12.05
CA GLY A 173 -7.88 -0.74 -11.18
C GLY A 173 -9.30 -1.04 -11.70
N GLN A 174 -9.58 -1.01 -13.00
CA GLN A 174 -10.91 -1.36 -13.53
C GLN A 174 -11.09 -2.89 -13.65
N GLY A 175 -11.05 -3.58 -12.51
CA GLY A 175 -11.57 -4.94 -12.40
C GLY A 175 -13.10 -4.90 -12.38
N GLU A 176 -13.75 -5.58 -13.32
CA GLU A 176 -15.21 -5.69 -13.36
C GLU A 176 -15.74 -6.62 -12.25
N GLY A 177 -16.51 -6.06 -11.32
CA GLY A 177 -17.42 -6.79 -10.41
C GLY A 177 -16.84 -7.11 -9.03
N ARG A 178 -17.58 -7.12 -7.92
CA ARG A 178 -19.03 -7.29 -7.68
C ARG A 178 -19.45 -6.51 -6.43
N GLY A 179 -20.74 -6.21 -6.33
CA GLY A 179 -21.27 -5.24 -5.37
C GLY A 179 -21.46 -5.70 -3.92
N HIS A 180 -21.73 -4.67 -3.11
CA HIS A 180 -22.40 -4.61 -1.80
C HIS A 180 -21.59 -4.90 -0.52
N ARG A 181 -21.26 -3.82 0.22
CA ARG A 181 -22.02 -3.35 1.38
C ARG A 181 -21.79 -1.85 1.61
N ARG A 182 -22.87 -1.11 1.89
CA ARG A 182 -22.80 0.29 2.32
C ARG A 182 -22.52 0.31 3.81
N ASP A 183 -21.25 0.25 4.18
CA ASP A 183 -20.84 0.68 5.51
C ASP A 183 -20.40 2.15 5.51
N ARG A 184 -20.66 2.75 6.65
CA ARG A 184 -20.83 4.17 6.92
C ARG A 184 -19.48 4.94 6.91
N LEU A 185 -18.76 4.98 5.80
CA LEU A 185 -17.54 5.80 5.64
C LEU A 185 -17.85 7.26 5.23
N SER A 186 -18.88 7.87 5.82
CA SER A 186 -19.21 9.29 5.59
C SER A 186 -18.53 10.26 6.56
N GLU A 187 -17.70 9.78 7.48
CA GLU A 187 -16.88 10.63 8.35
C GLU A 187 -15.41 10.51 7.97
N GLY A 188 -14.76 11.64 7.71
CA GLY A 188 -13.30 11.72 7.82
C GLY A 188 -12.45 11.62 6.55
N LEU A 189 -12.82 12.27 5.44
CA LEU A 189 -11.73 12.91 4.69
C LEU A 189 -11.53 14.29 5.33
N PRO A 190 -10.43 14.55 6.06
CA PRO A 190 -10.21 15.83 6.69
C PRO A 190 -10.14 16.95 5.65
N ALA A 191 -10.48 18.16 6.08
CA ALA A 191 -10.17 19.37 5.32
C ALA A 191 -8.68 19.37 4.97
N ASP A 192 -8.35 19.76 3.73
CA ASP A 192 -7.00 19.82 3.13
C ASP A 192 -5.87 19.67 4.15
N PRO A 193 -5.34 18.45 4.35
CA PRO A 193 -4.43 18.20 5.46
C PRO A 193 -2.98 18.54 5.07
N PHE A 194 -2.83 19.57 4.25
CA PHE A 194 -1.58 20.01 3.65
C PHE A 194 -1.56 21.54 3.55
N GLY A 195 -1.99 22.23 4.62
CA GLY A 195 -1.92 23.70 4.73
C GLY A 195 -0.60 24.27 4.21
N ASP A 196 -0.70 25.38 3.48
CA ASP A 196 0.35 26.02 2.66
C ASP A 196 1.76 26.07 3.28
#